data_AF-A0A847HQR2-F1
#
_entry.id   AF-A0A847HQR2-F1
#
_cell.length_a   1.000
_cell.length_b   1.000
_cell.length_c   1.000
_cell.angle_alpha   90.00
_cell.angle_beta   90.00
_cell.angle_gamma   90.00
#
_symmetry.space_group_name_H-M   'P 1'
#
loop_
_entity.id
_entity.type
_entity.pdbx_description
1 polymer ?
#
loop_
_entity_poly.entity_id
_entity_poly.type
_entity_poly.pdbx_seq_one_letter_code
_entity_poly.pdbx_strand_id
1 'polypeptide(L)'
;MTLDACIAHAIHSDLDILEVLPEVHELAVEELEPYIERYVTEIHQRIYSTILESGEMFIRSHDSAGLCATLMKAGISLPPKILLKMCQTIMQLSELEARFILDTNDGKALYYLKMDIAVAS
;
A
#
# COMPACT_ATOMS: atom_id res chain seq x y z
N MET A 1 -6.76 -5.44 7.36
CA MET A 1 -5.35 -5.89 7.22
C MET A 1 -4.48 -4.87 7.93
N THR A 2 -3.32 -5.24 8.50
CA THR A 2 -2.42 -4.24 9.09
C THR A 2 -1.89 -3.30 8.00
N LEU A 3 -1.61 -2.04 8.36
CA LEU A 3 -1.02 -1.05 7.44
C LEU A 3 0.24 -1.59 6.76
N ASP A 4 1.09 -2.26 7.54
CA ASP A 4 2.31 -2.90 7.05
C ASP A 4 2.05 -3.92 5.94
N ALA A 5 1.05 -4.79 6.11
CA ALA A 5 0.65 -5.76 5.10
C ALA A 5 0.05 -5.10 3.85
N CYS A 6 -0.71 -4.01 4.02
CA CYS A 6 -1.26 -3.25 2.90
C CYS A 6 -0.14 -2.60 2.05
N ILE A 7 0.89 -2.04 2.70
CA ILE A 7 2.04 -1.42 2.02
C ILE A 7 2.85 -2.49 1.29
N ALA A 8 3.16 -3.61 1.95
CA ALA A 8 3.88 -4.73 1.33
C ALA A 8 3.16 -5.23 0.07
N HIS A 9 1.83 -5.37 0.14
CA HIS A 9 1.04 -5.80 -1.01
C HIS A 9 1.04 -4.76 -2.14
N ALA A 10 0.89 -3.47 -1.82
CA ALA A 10 0.92 -2.42 -2.83
C ALA A 10 2.28 -2.32 -3.53
N ILE A 11 3.38 -2.45 -2.78
CA ILE A 11 4.72 -2.54 -3.36
C ILE A 11 4.81 -3.74 -4.31
N HIS A 12 4.39 -4.93 -3.85
CA HIS A 12 4.49 -6.14 -4.66
C HIS A 12 3.65 -6.09 -5.95
N SER A 13 2.47 -5.47 -5.90
CA SER A 13 1.50 -5.47 -7.00
C SER A 13 1.62 -4.28 -7.96
N ASP A 14 2.11 -3.14 -7.48
CA ASP A 14 2.10 -1.89 -8.25
C ASP A 14 3.48 -1.34 -8.58
N LEU A 15 4.55 -1.75 -7.87
CA LEU A 15 5.89 -1.25 -8.14
C LEU A 15 6.48 -1.92 -9.38
N ASP A 16 6.71 -1.12 -10.43
CA ASP A 16 7.49 -1.54 -11.59
C ASP A 16 8.97 -1.22 -11.34
N ILE A 17 9.75 -2.24 -10.98
CA ILE A 17 11.18 -2.09 -10.70
C ILE A 17 11.96 -1.58 -11.92
N LEU A 18 11.57 -1.95 -13.14
CA LEU A 18 12.31 -1.54 -14.34
C LEU A 18 12.04 -0.08 -14.71
N GLU A 19 10.83 0.41 -14.44
CA GLU A 19 10.51 1.83 -14.61
C GLU A 19 11.23 2.69 -13.55
N VAL A 20 11.36 2.16 -12.34
CA VAL A 20 11.83 2.92 -11.17
C VAL A 20 13.35 2.86 -11.00
N LEU A 21 13.97 1.75 -11.36
CA LEU A 21 15.41 1.50 -11.25
C LEU A 21 15.97 1.06 -12.62
N PRO A 22 15.98 1.93 -13.65
CA PRO A 22 16.47 1.56 -14.98
C PRO A 22 17.92 1.04 -14.98
N GLU A 23 18.73 1.44 -14.00
CA GLU A 23 20.12 0.99 -13.81
C GLU A 23 20.26 -0.51 -13.48
N VAL A 24 19.19 -1.19 -13.05
CA VAL A 24 19.26 -2.65 -12.79
C VAL A 24 19.65 -3.45 -14.03
N HIS A 25 19.43 -2.93 -15.24
CA HIS A 25 19.89 -3.56 -16.47
C HIS A 25 21.42 -3.62 -16.62
N GLU A 26 22.15 -2.82 -15.86
CA GLU A 26 23.62 -2.73 -15.91
C GLU A 26 24.29 -3.54 -14.78
N LEU A 27 23.51 -4.04 -13.83
CA LEU A 27 24.02 -4.80 -12.68
C LEU A 27 24.36 -6.24 -13.07
N ALA A 28 25.38 -6.80 -12.40
CA ALA A 28 25.65 -8.23 -12.48
C ALA A 28 24.49 -9.01 -11.85
N VAL A 29 24.24 -10.23 -12.34
CA VAL A 29 23.08 -11.04 -11.90
C VAL A 29 23.13 -11.31 -10.39
N GLU A 30 24.32 -11.48 -9.84
CA GLU A 30 24.58 -11.72 -8.43
C GLU A 30 24.28 -10.50 -7.55
N GLU A 31 24.25 -9.30 -8.14
CA GLU A 31 24.00 -8.03 -7.45
C GLU A 31 22.53 -7.57 -7.56
N LEU A 32 21.75 -8.14 -8.48
CA LEU A 32 20.36 -7.74 -8.73
C LEU A 32 19.46 -7.90 -7.51
N GLU A 33 19.38 -9.12 -6.96
CA GLU A 33 18.53 -9.44 -5.82
C GLU A 33 18.81 -8.56 -4.60
N PRO A 34 20.06 -8.47 -4.09
CA PRO A 34 20.34 -7.64 -2.91
C PRO A 34 20.11 -6.15 -3.18
N TYR A 35 20.33 -5.68 -4.41
CA TYR A 35 20.06 -4.28 -4.78
C TYR A 35 18.57 -3.96 -4.73
N ILE A 36 17.74 -4.80 -5.35
CA ILE A 36 16.28 -4.64 -5.38
C ILE A 36 15.69 -4.81 -3.98
N GLU A 37 16.14 -5.80 -3.21
CA GLU A 37 15.66 -6.04 -1.85
C GLU A 37 15.90 -4.82 -0.95
N ARG A 38 17.10 -4.24 -1.01
CA ARG A 38 17.43 -3.03 -0.25
C ARG A 38 16.51 -1.88 -0.64
N TYR A 39 16.30 -1.66 -1.94
CA TYR A 39 15.43 -0.59 -2.43
C TYR A 39 13.98 -0.75 -1.94
N VAL A 40 13.43 -1.96 -2.09
CA VAL A 40 12.07 -2.30 -1.66
C VAL A 40 11.92 -2.08 -0.16
N THR A 41 12.89 -2.53 0.63
CA THR A 41 12.88 -2.36 2.09
C THR A 41 12.91 -0.89 2.50
N GLU A 42 13.77 -0.07 1.87
CA GLU A 42 13.85 1.36 2.14
C GLU A 42 12.54 2.08 1.80
N ILE A 43 11.95 1.78 0.64
CA ILE A 43 10.66 2.36 0.24
C ILE A 43 9.55 1.95 1.20
N HIS A 44 9.47 0.68 1.56
CA HIS A 44 8.47 0.20 2.52
C HIS A 44 8.57 0.98 3.82
N GLN A 45 9.75 1.05 4.41
CA GLN A 45 9.97 1.75 5.68
C GLN A 45 9.60 3.23 5.60
N ARG A 46 9.99 3.90 4.50
CA ARG A 46 9.68 5.32 4.30
C ARG A 46 8.19 5.59 4.10
N ILE A 47 7.50 4.74 3.33
CA ILE A 47 6.04 4.84 3.18
C ILE A 47 5.39 4.63 4.55
N TYR A 48 5.74 3.56 5.25
CA TYR A 48 5.19 3.23 6.56
C TYR A 48 5.36 4.38 7.57
N SER A 49 6.57 4.90 7.72
CA SER A 49 6.84 6.01 8.65
C SER A 49 6.08 7.27 8.27
N THR A 50 6.06 7.64 6.98
CA THR A 50 5.35 8.84 6.51
C THR A 50 3.85 8.74 6.76
N ILE A 51 3.27 7.55 6.57
CA ILE A 51 1.84 7.32 6.81
C ILE A 51 1.51 7.49 8.30
N LEU A 52 2.32 6.93 9.20
CA LEU A 52 2.12 7.09 10.64
C LEU A 52 2.28 8.54 11.10
N GLU A 53 3.25 9.27 10.54
CA GLU A 53 3.55 10.64 10.95
C GLU A 53 2.51 11.65 10.43
N SER A 54 2.01 11.46 9.20
CA SER A 54 1.21 12.50 8.53
C SER A 54 0.16 11.97 7.53
N GLY A 55 0.13 10.67 7.25
CA GLY A 55 -0.74 10.08 6.24
C GLY A 55 -2.05 9.48 6.76
N GLU A 56 -2.16 9.16 8.06
CA GLU A 56 -3.33 8.46 8.62
C GLU A 56 -4.67 9.14 8.31
N MET A 57 -4.69 10.47 8.33
CA MET A 57 -5.92 11.23 8.05
C MET A 57 -6.46 10.95 6.64
N PHE A 58 -5.58 10.78 5.65
CA PHE A 58 -5.96 10.53 4.27
C PHE A 58 -6.47 9.10 4.06
N ILE A 59 -5.91 8.13 4.79
CA ILE A 59 -6.45 6.75 4.83
C ILE A 59 -7.87 6.76 5.38
N ARG A 60 -8.10 7.46 6.51
CA ARG A 60 -9.43 7.55 7.12
C ARG A 60 -10.45 8.30 6.27
N SER A 61 -10.01 9.25 5.44
CA SER A 61 -10.88 10.01 4.54
C SER A 61 -10.96 9.44 3.12
N HIS A 62 -10.36 8.27 2.86
CA HIS A 62 -10.28 7.66 1.52
C HIS A 62 -9.72 8.59 0.44
N ASP A 63 -8.76 9.44 0.80
CA ASP A 63 -8.15 10.43 -0.11
C ASP A 63 -6.78 9.96 -0.63
N SER A 64 -6.81 9.09 -1.65
CA SER A 64 -5.60 8.53 -2.25
C SER A 64 -4.69 9.60 -2.88
N ALA A 65 -5.28 10.69 -3.37
CA ALA A 65 -4.54 11.80 -3.96
C ALA A 65 -3.80 12.62 -2.88
N GLY A 66 -4.47 12.91 -1.76
CA GLY A 66 -3.87 13.56 -0.59
C GLY A 66 -2.76 12.72 0.04
N LEU A 67 -2.95 11.41 0.13
CA LEU A 67 -1.90 10.48 0.57
C LEU A 67 -0.69 10.52 -0.37
N CYS A 68 -0.93 10.42 -1.68
CA CYS A 68 0.13 10.50 -2.69
C CYS A 68 0.91 11.83 -2.60
N ALA A 69 0.21 12.97 -2.48
CA ALA A 69 0.83 14.27 -2.30
C ALA A 69 1.71 14.34 -1.03
N THR A 70 1.26 13.70 0.05
CA THR A 70 1.99 13.64 1.32
C THR A 70 3.26 12.81 1.19
N LEU A 71 3.18 11.63 0.55
CA LEU A 71 4.34 10.78 0.28
C LEU A 71 5.35 11.46 -0.65
N MET A 72 4.89 12.17 -1.69
CA MET A 72 5.76 12.98 -2.55
C MET A 72 6.46 14.10 -1.76
N LYS A 73 5.73 14.80 -0.88
CA LYS A 73 6.30 15.86 -0.03
C LYS A 73 7.34 15.33 0.96
N ALA A 74 7.20 14.08 1.41
CA ALA A 74 8.20 13.37 2.22
C ALA A 74 9.42 12.87 1.40
N GLY A 75 9.47 13.18 0.10
CA GLY A 75 10.59 12.88 -0.78
C GLY A 75 10.63 11.43 -1.26
N ILE A 76 9.51 10.71 -1.24
CA ILE A 76 9.45 9.36 -1.83
C ILE A 76 9.61 9.50 -3.35
N SER A 77 10.74 9.00 -3.84
CA SER A 77 11.18 9.11 -5.24
C SER A 77 10.56 7.99 -6.08
N LEU A 78 9.24 8.08 -6.30
CA LEU A 78 8.53 7.21 -7.23
C LEU A 78 7.81 8.05 -8.30
N PRO A 79 7.67 7.53 -9.53
CA PRO A 79 6.82 8.16 -10.53
C PRO A 79 5.42 8.41 -9.96
N PRO A 80 4.84 9.63 -10.10
CA PRO A 80 3.57 9.98 -9.46
C PRO A 80 2.42 9.03 -9.78
N LYS A 81 2.42 8.46 -10.99
CA LYS A 81 1.42 7.48 -11.43
C LYS A 81 1.52 6.17 -10.67
N ILE A 82 2.72 5.64 -10.46
CA ILE A 82 2.97 4.42 -9.68
C ILE A 82 2.60 4.67 -8.22
N LEU A 83 3.08 5.79 -7.66
CA LEU A 83 2.81 6.14 -6.27
C LEU A 83 1.32 6.32 -5.98
N LEU A 84 0.57 6.96 -6.88
CA LEU A 84 -0.87 7.11 -6.75
C LEU A 84 -1.57 5.74 -6.79
N LYS A 85 -1.16 4.85 -7.69
CA LYS A 85 -1.71 3.49 -7.78
C LYS A 85 -1.48 2.72 -6.48
N MET A 86 -0.26 2.77 -5.93
CA MET A 86 0.06 2.19 -4.62
C MET A 86 -0.82 2.76 -3.50
N CYS A 87 -1.05 4.08 -3.48
CA CYS A 87 -1.93 4.71 -2.50
C CYS A 87 -3.38 4.19 -2.60
N GLN A 88 -3.88 3.99 -3.82
CA GLN A 88 -5.22 3.42 -4.06
C GLN A 88 -5.30 1.98 -3.55
N THR A 89 -4.29 1.16 -3.84
CA THR A 89 -4.22 -0.23 -3.38
C THR A 89 -4.15 -0.31 -1.85
N ILE A 90 -3.31 0.51 -1.20
CA ILE A 90 -3.24 0.58 0.28
C ILE A 90 -4.63 0.89 0.87
N MET A 91 -5.35 1.85 0.29
CA MET A 91 -6.69 2.22 0.76
C MET A 91 -7.70 1.09 0.58
N GLN A 92 -7.76 0.47 -0.59
CA GLN A 92 -8.64 -0.67 -0.86
C GLN A 92 -8.39 -1.84 0.12
N LEU A 93 -7.12 -2.11 0.45
CA LEU A 93 -6.76 -3.17 1.40
C LEU A 93 -7.05 -2.78 2.86
N SER A 94 -6.97 -1.48 3.18
CA SER A 94 -7.35 -0.97 4.51
C SER A 94 -8.85 -1.07 4.79
N GLU A 95 -9.68 -1.15 3.75
CA GLU A 95 -11.13 -1.33 3.84
C GLU A 95 -11.57 -2.77 4.14
N LEU A 96 -10.68 -3.75 3.87
CA LEU A 96 -10.92 -5.18 4.13
C LEU A 96 -10.75 -5.52 5.62
N GLU A 97 -11.55 -4.90 6.47
CA GLU A 97 -11.67 -5.24 7.88
C GLU A 97 -13.12 -5.60 8.24
N ALA A 98 -13.32 -6.89 8.51
CA ALA A 98 -14.56 -7.38 9.10
C ALA A 98 -14.66 -6.88 10.55
N ARG A 99 -15.59 -5.96 10.83
CA ARG A 99 -15.85 -5.45 12.17
C ARG A 99 -16.74 -6.42 12.94
N PHE A 100 -16.28 -6.89 14.10
CA PHE A 100 -17.12 -7.68 15.00
C PHE A 100 -18.31 -6.84 15.48
N ILE A 101 -19.51 -7.44 15.48
CA ILE A 101 -20.73 -6.81 16.00
C ILE A 101 -21.10 -7.43 17.34
N LEU A 102 -21.37 -8.73 17.37
CA LEU A 102 -21.82 -9.44 18.58
C LEU A 102 -21.72 -10.96 18.43
N ASP A 103 -21.69 -11.66 19.55
CA ASP A 103 -21.93 -13.10 19.63
C ASP A 103 -23.43 -13.36 19.67
N THR A 104 -23.86 -14.34 18.88
CA THR A 104 -25.23 -14.80 18.81
C THR A 104 -25.47 -15.91 19.83
N ASN A 105 -26.72 -16.07 20.26
CA ASN A 105 -27.09 -17.01 21.32
C ASN A 105 -26.84 -18.50 20.97
N ASP A 106 -26.52 -18.81 19.70
CA ASP A 106 -26.14 -20.15 19.25
C ASP A 106 -24.61 -20.35 19.17
N GLY A 107 -23.83 -19.40 19.70
CA GLY A 107 -22.36 -19.49 19.78
C GLY A 107 -21.62 -19.06 18.52
N LYS A 108 -22.29 -18.39 17.56
CA LYS A 108 -21.63 -17.81 16.38
C LYS A 108 -21.32 -16.33 16.57
N ALA A 109 -20.24 -15.86 15.96
CA ALA A 109 -19.87 -14.45 15.95
C ALA A 109 -20.37 -13.75 14.67
N LEU A 110 -21.01 -12.59 14.82
CA LEU A 110 -21.49 -11.77 13.71
C LEU A 110 -20.44 -10.70 13.35
N TYR A 111 -20.06 -10.65 12.09
CA TYR A 111 -19.11 -9.67 11.57
C TYR A 111 -19.74 -8.85 10.43
N TYR A 112 -19.42 -7.57 10.38
CA TYR A 112 -19.78 -6.65 9.31
C TYR A 112 -18.58 -6.39 8.41
N LEU A 113 -18.75 -6.62 7.12
CA LEU A 113 -17.81 -6.23 6.09
C LEU A 113 -18.56 -5.35 5.08
N LYS A 114 -17.99 -4.20 4.72
CA LYS A 114 -18.49 -3.41 3.61
C LYS A 114 -17.75 -3.83 2.35
N MET A 115 -18.48 -4.18 1.30
CA MET A 115 -17.91 -4.53 -0.01
C MET A 115 -18.60 -3.69 -1.08
N ASP A 116 -17.81 -3.05 -1.93
CA ASP A 116 -18.31 -2.47 -3.18
C ASP A 116 -18.18 -3.51 -4.29
N ILE A 117 -19.31 -3.85 -4.92
CA ILE A 117 -19.36 -4.83 -6.02
C ILE A 117 -19.52 -4.03 -7.31
N ALA A 118 -18.53 -4.13 -8.20
CA ALA A 118 -18.65 -3.61 -9.56
C ALA A 118 -19.62 -4.51 -10.35
N VAL A 119 -20.79 -3.99 -10.71
CA VAL A 119 -21.73 -4.67 -11.60
C VAL A 119 -21.32 -4.36 -13.03
N ALA A 120 -20.85 -5.35 -13.78
CA ALA A 120 -20.54 -5.19 -15.19
C ALA A 120 -21.80 -4.73 -15.95
N SER A 121 -21.69 -3.58 -16.63
CA SER A 121 -22.72 -3.03 -17.53
C SER A 121 -22.25 -3.12 -18.96
#